data_AF-A0A7V4AP60-F1
#
_entry.id   AF-A0A7V4AP60-F1
#
_cell.length_a   1.000
_cell.length_b   1.000
_cell.length_c   1.000
_cell.angle_alpha   90.00
_cell.angle_beta   90.00
_cell.angle_gamma   90.00
#
_symmetry.space_group_name_H-M   'P 1'
#
loop_
_entity.id
_entity.type
_entity.pdbx_description
1 polymer ?
#
loop_
_entity_poly.entity_id
_entity_poly.type
_entity_poly.pdbx_seq_one_letter_code
_entity_poly.pdbx_strand_id
1 'polypeptide(L)'
;MADVGANGVVITGQTSAATAARLIDETGGLVAFDDLEEVRQRSGSAEASNLEQFLKVSYKKETALKQWTDTKGMRVQTLNFFGVKVITNTQGTGEILGSRMFTIRTVRLKDLGYRDRPTGLTPEGLQELRDNLYIWAMENAPSLHQLYRERFSGKGDRLEEIAAPLRTIAHHLGDPDLLSRLEEALQRQAEGQGGMPTDAEIVEAALKELIRQGYYSHVALVHVIMEARRQVGDSWGRERTNDIPRWQDPKWVGQIVRNYGYAEPASLRPRLWERQYRVIKLDPSFVERVVKELLDSGVQPEPHRQPLAFCLETACEECPYLNLCDMKQDKEKWVQKYGKAKMEYLKKQREEEFRSLIGPDLVFFVGEPDEEQNTAGKA
;
A
#
# COMPACT_ATOMS: atom_id res chain seq x y z
N MET A 1 -17.07 11.16 -30.52
CA MET A 1 -16.88 11.28 -29.07
C MET A 1 -17.38 9.98 -28.47
N ALA A 2 -16.63 9.37 -27.55
CA ALA A 2 -17.15 8.21 -26.84
C ALA A 2 -18.31 8.70 -25.96
N ASP A 3 -19.50 8.14 -26.13
CA ASP A 3 -20.70 8.45 -25.33
C ASP A 3 -20.55 7.79 -23.95
N VAL A 4 -19.66 8.33 -23.11
CA VAL A 4 -19.32 7.78 -21.78
C VAL A 4 -20.40 8.06 -20.73
N GLY A 5 -21.30 9.02 -21.00
CA GLY A 5 -22.37 9.44 -20.10
C GLY A 5 -22.94 10.81 -20.46
N ALA A 6 -23.88 11.31 -19.65
CA ALA A 6 -24.45 12.64 -19.81
C ALA A 6 -23.37 13.71 -19.56
N ASN A 7 -23.12 14.58 -20.55
CA ASN A 7 -22.02 15.56 -20.52
C ASN A 7 -20.70 14.88 -20.13
N GLY A 8 -20.37 13.78 -20.82
CA GLY A 8 -19.17 12.98 -20.57
C GLY A 8 -18.03 13.32 -21.54
N VAL A 9 -16.79 13.38 -21.04
CA VAL A 9 -15.59 13.50 -21.89
C VAL A 9 -14.54 12.45 -21.50
N VAL A 10 -13.88 11.87 -22.51
CA VAL A 10 -12.68 11.04 -22.31
C VAL A 10 -11.44 11.89 -22.52
N ILE A 11 -10.56 11.91 -21.53
CA ILE A 11 -9.23 12.50 -21.59
C ILE A 11 -8.25 11.34 -21.75
N THR A 12 -7.61 11.25 -22.92
CA THR A 12 -6.61 10.23 -23.21
C THR A 12 -5.21 10.70 -22.82
N GLY A 13 -4.29 9.75 -22.62
CA GLY A 13 -2.87 9.95 -22.32
C GLY A 13 -2.08 10.89 -23.25
N GLN A 14 -2.65 11.28 -24.39
CA GLN A 14 -2.07 12.28 -25.31
C GLN A 14 -2.31 13.74 -24.86
N THR A 15 -3.18 13.96 -23.88
CA THR A 15 -3.59 15.29 -23.41
C THR A 15 -2.66 15.78 -22.29
N SER A 16 -2.31 17.07 -22.27
CA SER A 16 -1.54 17.66 -21.17
C SER A 16 -2.42 17.96 -19.95
N ALA A 17 -1.81 18.08 -18.76
CA ALA A 17 -2.53 18.40 -17.53
C ALA A 17 -3.33 19.72 -17.61
N ALA A 18 -2.79 20.74 -18.27
CA ALA A 18 -3.47 22.04 -18.44
C ALA A 18 -4.72 21.93 -19.33
N THR A 19 -4.64 21.17 -20.43
CA THR A 19 -5.80 20.91 -21.28
C THR A 19 -6.83 20.06 -20.55
N ALA A 20 -6.38 19.04 -19.82
CA ALA A 20 -7.26 18.20 -19.00
C ALA A 20 -8.03 19.04 -17.95
N ALA A 21 -7.35 19.97 -17.27
CA ALA A 21 -7.97 20.86 -16.29
C ALA A 21 -9.09 21.73 -16.90
N ARG A 22 -8.89 22.26 -18.11
CA ARG A 22 -9.92 23.05 -18.82
C ARG A 22 -11.09 22.19 -19.25
N LEU A 23 -10.82 20.99 -19.78
CA LEU A 23 -11.88 20.06 -20.18
C LEU A 23 -12.76 19.65 -18.99
N ILE A 24 -12.18 19.48 -17.80
CA ILE A 24 -12.95 19.21 -16.59
C ILE A 24 -13.91 20.36 -16.27
N ASP A 25 -13.40 21.60 -16.30
CA ASP A 25 -14.18 22.80 -16.01
C ASP A 25 -15.31 23.02 -17.03
N GLU A 26 -15.00 22.90 -18.33
CA GLU A 26 -15.96 23.08 -19.43
C GLU A 26 -17.06 22.01 -19.43
N THR A 27 -16.72 20.78 -19.07
CA THR A 27 -17.67 19.66 -19.12
C THR A 27 -18.66 19.70 -17.96
N GLY A 28 -18.21 20.07 -16.75
CA GLY A 28 -19.05 20.14 -15.55
C GLY A 28 -19.75 18.82 -15.15
N GLY A 29 -19.39 17.71 -15.81
CA GLY A 29 -20.06 16.42 -15.76
C GLY A 29 -19.08 15.27 -15.52
N LEU A 30 -19.29 14.16 -16.23
CA LEU A 30 -18.46 12.96 -16.13
C LEU A 30 -17.16 13.16 -16.89
N VAL A 31 -16.03 12.89 -16.25
CA VAL A 31 -14.72 12.88 -16.94
C VAL A 31 -14.06 11.53 -16.74
N ALA A 32 -13.71 10.87 -17.83
CA ALA A 32 -12.98 9.61 -17.83
C ALA A 32 -11.53 9.87 -18.24
N PHE A 33 -10.58 9.57 -17.36
CA PHE A 33 -9.16 9.55 -17.67
C PHE A 33 -8.78 8.14 -18.12
N ASP A 34 -8.25 8.05 -19.34
CA ASP A 34 -7.66 6.83 -19.86
C ASP A 34 -6.13 6.89 -19.71
N ASP A 35 -5.58 5.98 -18.92
CA ASP A 35 -4.15 5.91 -18.53
C ASP A 35 -3.61 7.25 -17.98
N LEU A 36 -4.06 7.61 -16.76
CA LEU A 36 -3.67 8.87 -16.10
C LEU A 36 -2.13 9.01 -15.96
N GLU A 37 -1.40 7.90 -15.85
CA GLU A 37 0.06 7.84 -15.86
C GLU A 37 0.68 8.53 -17.08
N GLU A 38 0.10 8.40 -18.26
CA GLU A 38 0.62 9.02 -19.48
C GLU A 38 0.41 10.54 -19.48
N VAL A 39 -0.75 11.00 -18.99
CA VAL A 39 -1.04 12.44 -18.82
C VAL A 39 -0.02 13.09 -17.89
N ARG A 40 0.39 12.38 -16.82
CA ARG A 40 1.44 12.82 -15.89
C ARG A 40 2.80 12.91 -16.57
N GLN A 41 3.20 11.88 -17.31
CA GLN A 41 4.53 11.81 -17.96
C GLN A 41 4.73 12.90 -19.02
N ARG A 42 3.66 13.33 -19.70
CA ARG A 42 3.72 14.39 -20.72
C ARG A 42 3.67 15.81 -20.16
N SER A 43 3.41 15.96 -18.86
CA SER A 43 3.29 17.25 -18.20
C SER A 43 4.54 17.57 -17.38
N GLY A 44 4.84 18.85 -17.17
CA GLY A 44 5.91 19.22 -16.21
C GLY A 44 5.57 18.75 -14.80
N SER A 45 6.57 18.47 -13.96
CA SER A 45 6.37 17.95 -12.59
C SER A 45 5.43 18.81 -11.73
N ALA A 46 5.49 20.14 -11.90
CA ALA A 46 4.61 21.08 -11.22
C ALA A 46 3.15 21.00 -11.72
N GLU A 47 2.94 20.84 -13.03
CA GLU A 47 1.60 20.77 -13.64
C GLU A 47 0.89 19.45 -13.31
N ALA A 48 1.64 18.34 -13.32
CA ALA A 48 1.14 17.04 -12.89
C ALA A 48 0.75 17.04 -11.40
N SER A 49 1.61 17.60 -10.54
CA SER A 49 1.34 17.73 -9.09
C SER A 49 0.09 18.58 -8.81
N ASN A 50 -0.08 19.69 -9.54
CA ASN A 50 -1.27 20.54 -9.42
C ASN A 50 -2.55 19.79 -9.81
N LEU A 51 -2.53 19.05 -10.93
CA LEU A 51 -3.67 18.25 -11.36
C LEU A 51 -4.07 17.21 -10.30
N GLU A 52 -3.11 16.50 -9.70
CA GLU A 52 -3.38 15.55 -8.61
C GLU A 52 -4.00 16.21 -7.38
N GLN A 53 -3.47 17.38 -6.98
CA GLN A 53 -4.01 18.14 -5.87
C GLN A 53 -5.44 18.61 -6.12
N PHE A 54 -5.81 18.87 -7.38
CA PHE A 54 -7.17 19.25 -7.75
C PHE A 54 -8.11 18.04 -7.79
N LEU A 55 -7.67 16.90 -8.34
CA LEU A 55 -8.42 15.65 -8.28
C LEU A 55 -8.68 15.20 -6.82
N LYS A 56 -7.79 15.50 -5.89
CA LYS A 56 -7.97 15.24 -4.45
C LYS A 56 -9.20 15.95 -3.86
N VAL A 57 -9.61 17.09 -4.38
CA VAL A 57 -10.65 17.92 -3.74
C VAL A 57 -11.91 18.06 -4.58
N SER A 58 -11.94 17.43 -5.75
CA SER A 58 -13.02 17.50 -6.74
C SER A 58 -14.30 16.78 -6.31
N TYR A 59 -14.23 15.86 -5.34
CA TYR A 59 -15.40 15.12 -4.84
C TYR A 59 -16.35 15.98 -3.98
N LYS A 60 -15.92 17.15 -3.50
CA LYS A 60 -16.74 18.08 -2.70
C LYS A 60 -16.96 19.40 -3.42
N LYS A 61 -18.23 19.77 -3.59
CA LYS A 61 -18.63 21.00 -4.29
C LYS A 61 -18.00 22.26 -3.69
N GLU A 62 -17.91 22.34 -2.36
CA GLU A 62 -17.38 23.49 -1.63
C GLU A 62 -15.87 23.71 -1.86
N THR A 63 -15.11 22.63 -2.10
CA THR A 63 -13.64 22.69 -2.22
C THR A 63 -13.13 22.55 -3.65
N ALA A 64 -14.03 22.31 -4.61
CA ALA A 64 -13.70 21.99 -5.99
C ALA A 64 -13.34 23.21 -6.86
N LEU A 65 -13.62 24.44 -6.40
CA LEU A 65 -13.21 25.67 -7.06
C LEU A 65 -11.74 25.97 -6.74
N LYS A 66 -10.90 26.09 -7.77
CA LYS A 66 -9.45 26.23 -7.61
C LYS A 66 -8.84 27.20 -8.62
N GLN A 67 -7.83 27.92 -8.16
CA GLN A 67 -7.04 28.81 -9.01
C GLN A 67 -6.00 28.00 -9.77
N TRP A 68 -6.05 28.11 -11.10
CA TRP A 68 -5.10 27.51 -12.04
C TRP A 68 -4.27 28.62 -12.70
N THR A 69 -2.96 28.50 -12.62
CA THR A 69 -2.05 29.45 -13.30
C THR A 69 -1.61 28.84 -14.64
N ASP A 70 -1.99 29.47 -15.74
CA ASP A 70 -1.48 29.12 -17.07
C ASP A 70 -0.01 29.56 -17.19
N THR A 71 0.89 28.60 -17.33
CA THR A 71 2.34 28.81 -17.45
C THR A 71 2.73 29.50 -18.76
N LYS A 72 1.92 29.41 -19.82
CA LYS A 72 2.20 30.06 -21.12
C LYS A 72 1.70 31.49 -21.19
N GLY A 73 0.62 31.82 -20.47
CA GLY A 73 -0.03 33.13 -20.51
C GLY A 73 0.12 33.96 -19.24
N MET A 74 0.67 33.40 -18.16
CA MET A 74 0.75 33.98 -16.81
C MET A 74 -0.61 34.50 -16.31
N ARG A 75 -1.70 33.85 -16.75
CA ARG A 75 -3.08 34.19 -16.35
C ARG A 75 -3.55 33.20 -15.30
N VAL A 76 -4.12 33.74 -14.24
CA VAL A 76 -4.79 32.95 -13.20
C VAL A 76 -6.26 32.83 -13.57
N GLN A 77 -6.74 31.60 -13.69
CA GLN A 77 -8.14 31.26 -13.95
C GLN A 77 -8.70 30.53 -12.75
N THR A 78 -9.99 30.71 -12.45
CA THR A 78 -10.68 29.88 -11.46
C THR A 78 -11.42 28.79 -12.21
N LEU A 79 -11.04 27.54 -11.97
CA LEU A 79 -11.62 26.36 -12.59
C LEU A 79 -12.41 25.57 -11.54
N ASN A 80 -13.51 24.97 -11.97
CA ASN A 80 -14.36 24.10 -11.18
C ASN A 80 -14.10 22.63 -11.52
N PHE A 81 -13.61 21.87 -10.54
CA PHE A 81 -13.32 20.46 -10.74
C PHE A 81 -14.46 19.53 -10.30
N PHE A 82 -15.56 20.07 -9.80
CA PHE A 82 -16.63 19.27 -9.20
C PHE A 82 -17.27 18.33 -10.23
N GLY A 83 -17.48 17.08 -9.83
CA GLY A 83 -18.16 16.08 -10.66
C GLY A 83 -17.46 14.72 -10.67
N VAL A 84 -18.15 13.71 -11.18
CA VAL A 84 -17.67 12.32 -11.17
C VAL A 84 -16.45 12.16 -12.08
N LYS A 85 -15.42 11.50 -11.56
CA LYS A 85 -14.19 11.19 -12.29
C LYS A 85 -14.01 9.68 -12.32
N VAL A 86 -13.84 9.13 -13.52
CA VAL A 86 -13.45 7.74 -13.73
C VAL A 86 -11.99 7.76 -14.15
N ILE A 87 -11.17 6.94 -13.50
CA ILE A 87 -9.74 6.89 -13.77
C ILE A 87 -9.38 5.43 -14.03
N THR A 88 -8.89 5.13 -15.22
CA THR A 88 -8.21 3.86 -15.50
C THR A 88 -6.72 4.06 -15.27
N ASN A 89 -6.08 3.04 -14.72
CA ASN A 89 -4.63 2.93 -14.59
C ASN A 89 -4.25 1.47 -14.43
N THR A 90 -2.98 1.19 -14.69
CA THR A 90 -2.41 -0.15 -14.46
C THR A 90 -1.53 -0.21 -13.20
N GLN A 91 -1.07 0.94 -12.72
CA GLN A 91 -0.10 1.08 -11.62
C GLN A 91 -0.76 1.40 -10.27
N GLY A 92 -2.09 1.57 -10.23
CA GLY A 92 -2.81 2.05 -9.06
C GLY A 92 -2.80 3.58 -8.95
N THR A 93 -3.44 4.08 -7.89
CA THR A 93 -3.47 5.51 -7.56
C THR A 93 -2.67 5.77 -6.28
N GLY A 94 -2.00 6.93 -6.18
CA GLY A 94 -1.33 7.32 -4.94
C GLY A 94 -2.29 7.39 -3.75
N GLU A 95 -1.80 7.12 -2.54
CA GLU A 95 -2.54 6.99 -1.27
C GLU A 95 -3.56 8.13 -1.02
N ILE A 96 -3.17 9.36 -1.37
CA ILE A 96 -4.01 10.55 -1.20
C ILE A 96 -5.22 10.53 -2.15
N LEU A 97 -5.06 10.10 -3.40
CA LEU A 97 -6.18 9.94 -4.32
C LEU A 97 -6.99 8.69 -3.98
N GLY A 98 -6.31 7.56 -3.69
CA GLY A 98 -6.96 6.29 -3.36
C GLY A 98 -7.90 6.38 -2.16
N SER A 99 -7.51 7.11 -1.10
CA SER A 99 -8.37 7.35 0.07
C SER A 99 -9.63 8.17 -0.24
N ARG A 100 -9.79 8.69 -1.46
CA ARG A 100 -10.90 9.55 -1.91
C ARG A 100 -11.67 8.97 -3.10
N MET A 101 -11.48 7.69 -3.39
CA MET A 101 -12.03 7.02 -4.57
C MET A 101 -12.62 5.67 -4.20
N PHE A 102 -13.55 5.19 -5.02
CA PHE A 102 -13.89 3.77 -5.07
C PHE A 102 -12.94 3.07 -6.04
N THR A 103 -12.30 2.00 -5.60
CA THR A 103 -11.39 1.20 -6.43
C THR A 103 -12.13 -0.01 -6.99
N ILE A 104 -12.30 -0.03 -8.30
CA ILE A 104 -12.84 -1.17 -9.02
C ILE A 104 -11.66 -1.96 -9.59
N ARG A 105 -11.35 -3.11 -8.97
CA ARG A 105 -10.29 -4.00 -9.45
C ARG A 105 -10.82 -4.81 -10.63
N THR A 106 -10.24 -4.62 -11.79
CA THR A 106 -10.54 -5.39 -13.00
C THR A 106 -9.50 -6.50 -13.19
N VAL A 107 -9.91 -7.62 -13.77
CA VAL A 107 -9.01 -8.72 -14.15
C VAL A 107 -8.89 -8.77 -15.66
N ARG A 108 -7.73 -9.24 -16.15
CA ARG A 108 -7.51 -9.34 -17.60
C ARG A 108 -8.51 -10.34 -18.18
N LEU A 109 -9.06 -10.00 -19.34
CA LEU A 109 -10.03 -10.83 -20.05
C LEU A 109 -9.56 -12.27 -20.28
N LYS A 110 -8.27 -12.47 -20.52
CA LYS A 110 -7.66 -13.80 -20.70
C LYS A 110 -7.64 -14.65 -19.41
N ASP A 111 -7.63 -14.01 -18.24
CA ASP A 111 -7.53 -14.65 -16.93
C ASP A 111 -8.92 -15.05 -16.38
N LEU A 112 -10.01 -14.59 -17.02
CA LEU A 112 -11.40 -14.85 -16.61
C LEU A 112 -11.95 -16.23 -17.05
N GLY A 113 -11.21 -17.00 -17.84
CA GLY A 113 -11.66 -18.26 -18.43
C GLY A 113 -12.83 -18.09 -19.42
N TYR A 114 -13.38 -19.21 -19.89
CA TYR A 114 -14.63 -19.23 -20.67
C TYR A 114 -15.82 -19.12 -19.71
N ARG A 115 -16.13 -17.90 -19.27
CA ARG A 115 -17.40 -17.59 -18.61
C ARG A 115 -18.39 -17.07 -19.64
N ASP A 116 -19.64 -17.52 -19.58
CA ASP A 116 -20.73 -16.93 -20.34
C ASP A 116 -20.82 -15.45 -19.97
N ARG A 117 -20.52 -14.61 -20.96
CA ARG A 117 -20.64 -13.17 -20.81
C ARG A 117 -22.12 -12.83 -20.93
N PRO A 118 -22.67 -12.03 -20.00
CA PRO A 118 -23.98 -11.47 -20.24
C PRO A 118 -23.95 -10.76 -21.59
N THR A 119 -24.89 -11.09 -22.48
CA THR A 119 -25.14 -10.29 -23.66
C THR A 119 -25.52 -8.89 -23.18
N GLY A 120 -24.65 -7.92 -23.45
CA GLY A 120 -24.93 -6.51 -23.18
C GLY A 120 -26.15 -6.05 -23.98
N LEU A 121 -26.68 -4.89 -23.60
CA LEU A 121 -27.70 -4.22 -24.40
C LEU A 121 -27.15 -3.85 -25.78
N THR A 122 -28.03 -3.79 -26.78
CA THR A 122 -27.67 -3.24 -28.10
C THR A 122 -27.34 -1.75 -27.97
N PRO A 123 -26.64 -1.14 -28.95
CA PRO A 123 -26.39 0.30 -28.95
C PRO A 123 -27.65 1.14 -28.74
N GLU A 124 -28.76 0.74 -29.37
CA GLU A 124 -30.07 1.41 -29.25
C GLU A 124 -30.62 1.25 -27.83
N GLY A 125 -30.53 0.05 -27.25
CA GLY A 125 -30.95 -0.19 -25.87
C GLY A 125 -30.10 0.57 -24.84
N LEU A 126 -28.81 0.77 -25.09
CA LEU A 126 -27.94 1.60 -24.26
C LEU A 126 -28.33 3.08 -24.33
N GLN A 127 -28.66 3.57 -25.52
CA GLN A 127 -29.13 4.94 -25.72
C GLN A 127 -30.47 5.17 -24.99
N GLU A 128 -31.43 4.27 -25.15
CA GLU A 128 -32.72 4.34 -24.47
C GLU A 128 -32.55 4.31 -22.94
N LEU A 129 -31.72 3.40 -22.42
CA LEU A 129 -31.41 3.33 -20.99
C LEU A 129 -30.81 4.64 -20.49
N ARG A 130 -29.84 5.21 -21.22
CA ARG A 130 -29.20 6.48 -20.86
C ARG A 130 -30.21 7.62 -20.77
N ASP A 131 -31.06 7.75 -21.79
CA ASP A 131 -32.04 8.83 -21.87
C ASP A 131 -33.10 8.69 -20.76
N ASN A 132 -33.55 7.46 -20.47
CA ASN A 132 -34.44 7.18 -19.34
C ASN A 132 -33.79 7.49 -17.98
N LEU A 133 -32.52 7.12 -17.77
CA LEU A 133 -31.80 7.47 -16.55
C LEU A 133 -31.65 8.99 -16.38
N TYR A 134 -31.46 9.72 -17.48
CA TYR A 134 -31.38 11.18 -17.46
C TYR A 134 -32.72 11.82 -17.08
N ILE A 135 -33.81 11.39 -17.72
CA ILE A 135 -35.17 11.85 -17.40
C ILE A 135 -35.47 11.59 -15.92
N TRP A 136 -35.24 10.37 -15.47
CA TRP A 136 -35.44 9.99 -14.07
C TRP A 136 -34.64 10.88 -13.11
N ALA A 137 -33.36 11.13 -13.40
CA ALA A 137 -32.51 11.96 -12.54
C ALA A 137 -33.03 13.41 -12.45
N MET A 138 -33.51 13.97 -13.56
CA MET A 138 -34.03 15.35 -13.59
C MET A 138 -35.38 15.47 -12.88
N GLU A 139 -36.28 14.51 -13.07
CA GLU A 139 -37.58 14.47 -12.40
C GLU A 139 -37.46 14.28 -10.88
N ASN A 140 -36.43 13.53 -10.44
CA ASN A 140 -36.21 13.19 -9.03
C ASN A 140 -35.17 14.09 -8.34
N ALA A 141 -34.60 15.10 -9.00
CA ALA A 141 -33.54 15.92 -8.42
C ALA A 141 -33.94 16.61 -7.10
N PRO A 142 -35.15 17.21 -6.94
CA PRO A 142 -35.56 17.83 -5.68
C PRO A 142 -35.69 16.83 -4.53
N SER A 143 -36.30 15.67 -4.79
CA SER A 143 -36.51 14.63 -3.78
C SER A 143 -35.19 13.98 -3.35
N LEU A 144 -34.30 13.69 -4.30
CA LEU A 144 -32.94 13.24 -4.01
C LEU A 144 -32.17 14.27 -3.15
N HIS A 145 -32.28 15.56 -3.48
CA HIS A 145 -31.62 16.60 -2.70
C HIS A 145 -32.13 16.66 -1.26
N GLN A 146 -33.45 16.58 -1.07
CA GLN A 146 -34.07 16.55 0.25
C GLN A 146 -33.61 15.32 1.04
N LEU A 147 -33.65 14.12 0.45
CA LEU A 147 -33.23 12.88 1.09
C LEU A 147 -31.75 12.93 1.51
N TYR A 148 -30.88 13.43 0.63
CA TYR A 148 -29.47 13.65 0.94
C TYR A 148 -29.30 14.57 2.15
N ARG A 149 -30.02 15.70 2.17
CA ARG A 149 -29.98 16.67 3.28
C ARG A 149 -30.45 16.06 4.59
N GLU A 150 -31.55 15.33 4.57
CA GLU A 150 -32.14 14.75 5.78
C GLU A 150 -31.31 13.61 6.37
N ARG A 151 -30.75 12.73 5.53
CA ARG A 151 -30.13 11.47 6.00
C ARG A 151 -28.61 11.46 5.94
N PHE A 152 -27.99 12.22 5.04
CA PHE A 152 -26.57 12.03 4.70
C PHE A 152 -25.73 13.31 4.73
N SER A 153 -26.29 14.48 5.05
CA SER A 153 -25.56 15.75 5.06
C SER A 153 -24.67 16.02 6.30
N GLY A 154 -24.48 15.00 7.14
CA GLY A 154 -23.63 15.07 8.33
C GLY A 154 -22.13 15.01 8.04
N LYS A 155 -21.32 15.34 9.06
CA LYS A 155 -19.86 15.14 9.03
C LYS A 155 -19.56 13.69 9.38
N GLY A 156 -19.58 12.83 8.37
CA GLY A 156 -19.14 11.43 8.48
C GLY A 156 -17.66 11.25 8.15
N ASP A 157 -17.19 10.02 8.26
CA ASP A 157 -15.88 9.66 7.76
C ASP A 157 -15.80 9.85 6.23
N ARG A 158 -14.59 10.03 5.70
CA ARG A 158 -14.39 10.35 4.27
C ARG A 158 -15.07 9.35 3.33
N LEU A 159 -15.01 8.06 3.63
CA LEU A 159 -15.67 7.03 2.82
C LEU A 159 -17.19 7.20 2.85
N GLU A 160 -17.76 7.57 4.00
CA GLU A 160 -19.19 7.85 4.14
C GLU A 160 -19.60 9.08 3.33
N GLU A 161 -18.78 10.13 3.33
CA GLU A 161 -19.02 11.33 2.51
C GLU A 161 -19.03 11.00 1.01
N ILE A 162 -18.13 10.12 0.56
CA ILE A 162 -18.04 9.70 -0.85
C ILE A 162 -19.17 8.74 -1.21
N ALA A 163 -19.61 7.90 -0.27
CA ALA A 163 -20.71 6.94 -0.46
C ALA A 163 -22.10 7.58 -0.37
N ALA A 164 -22.24 8.74 0.29
CA ALA A 164 -23.51 9.40 0.53
C ALA A 164 -24.37 9.62 -0.74
N PRO A 165 -23.83 10.06 -1.90
CA PRO A 165 -24.62 10.17 -3.12
C PRO A 165 -25.16 8.82 -3.61
N LEU A 166 -24.35 7.75 -3.55
CA LEU A 166 -24.78 6.41 -3.96
C LEU A 166 -25.85 5.85 -3.03
N ARG A 167 -25.67 6.03 -1.71
CA ARG A 167 -26.67 5.66 -0.70
C ARG A 167 -27.97 6.41 -0.90
N THR A 168 -27.90 7.71 -1.21
CA THR A 168 -29.09 8.52 -1.50
C THR A 168 -29.88 7.95 -2.69
N ILE A 169 -29.20 7.64 -3.79
CA ILE A 169 -29.83 7.05 -4.98
C ILE A 169 -30.45 5.69 -4.64
N ALA A 170 -29.72 4.81 -3.96
CA ALA A 170 -30.22 3.48 -3.59
C ALA A 170 -31.45 3.55 -2.66
N HIS A 171 -31.43 4.44 -1.67
CA HIS A 171 -32.56 4.64 -0.77
C HIS A 171 -33.77 5.26 -1.50
N HIS A 172 -33.54 6.17 -2.45
CA HIS A 172 -34.60 6.79 -3.24
C HIS A 172 -35.29 5.77 -4.17
N LEU A 173 -34.53 4.82 -4.73
CA LEU A 173 -35.08 3.73 -5.52
C LEU A 173 -35.91 2.73 -4.68
N GLY A 174 -35.62 2.62 -3.38
CA GLY A 174 -36.39 1.79 -2.45
C GLY A 174 -36.26 0.28 -2.67
N ASP A 175 -35.26 -0.16 -3.45
CA ASP A 175 -34.98 -1.57 -3.72
C ASP A 175 -34.06 -2.16 -2.62
N PRO A 176 -34.55 -3.09 -1.78
CA PRO A 176 -33.75 -3.68 -0.70
C PRO A 176 -32.56 -4.50 -1.20
N ASP A 177 -32.66 -5.15 -2.37
CA ASP A 177 -31.56 -5.95 -2.92
C ASP A 177 -30.42 -5.05 -3.38
N LEU A 178 -30.77 -3.98 -4.11
CA LEU A 178 -29.81 -2.98 -4.56
C LEU A 178 -29.08 -2.34 -3.38
N LEU A 179 -29.82 -1.98 -2.32
CA LEU A 179 -29.26 -1.40 -1.11
C LEU A 179 -28.33 -2.37 -0.39
N SER A 180 -28.74 -3.63 -0.23
CA SER A 180 -27.91 -4.67 0.39
C SER A 180 -26.61 -4.90 -0.39
N ARG A 181 -26.68 -4.99 -1.72
CA ARG A 181 -25.51 -5.18 -2.59
C ARG A 181 -24.58 -3.97 -2.58
N LEU A 182 -25.13 -2.76 -2.50
CA LEU A 182 -24.35 -1.53 -2.36
C LEU A 182 -23.57 -1.54 -1.04
N GLU A 183 -24.24 -1.81 0.08
CA GLU A 183 -23.56 -1.84 1.38
C GLU A 183 -22.51 -2.95 1.45
N GLU A 184 -22.77 -4.13 0.89
CA GLU A 184 -21.76 -5.20 0.79
C GLU A 184 -20.56 -4.79 -0.09
N ALA A 185 -20.80 -4.05 -1.17
CA ALA A 185 -19.72 -3.52 -2.00
C ALA A 185 -18.92 -2.43 -1.27
N LEU A 186 -19.58 -1.53 -0.54
CA LEU A 186 -18.93 -0.50 0.29
C LEU A 186 -18.14 -1.10 1.45
N GLN A 187 -18.66 -2.15 2.08
CA GLN A 187 -17.95 -2.91 3.10
C GLN A 187 -16.69 -3.55 2.52
N ARG A 188 -16.78 -4.16 1.33
CA ARG A 188 -15.59 -4.65 0.61
C ARG A 188 -14.62 -3.55 0.20
N GLN A 189 -15.07 -2.30 0.03
CA GLN A 189 -14.15 -1.16 -0.18
C GLN A 189 -13.48 -0.75 1.13
N ALA A 190 -14.18 -0.79 2.26
CA ALA A 190 -13.61 -0.54 3.59
C ALA A 190 -12.63 -1.64 4.01
N GLU A 191 -12.93 -2.90 3.71
CA GLU A 191 -12.06 -4.06 3.96
C GLU A 191 -10.94 -4.16 2.92
N GLY A 192 -11.25 -3.87 1.65
CA GLY A 192 -10.33 -3.86 0.51
C GLY A 192 -9.47 -2.59 0.39
N GLN A 193 -9.62 -1.64 1.32
CA GLN A 193 -8.52 -0.75 1.71
C GLN A 193 -7.34 -1.53 2.31
N GLY A 194 -7.48 -2.84 2.57
CA GLY A 194 -6.43 -3.83 2.38
C GLY A 194 -6.03 -3.94 0.91
N GLY A 195 -5.28 -2.94 0.44
CA GLY A 195 -4.72 -2.83 -0.91
C GLY A 195 -3.77 -3.97 -1.27
N MET A 196 -3.17 -3.89 -2.46
CA MET A 196 -1.80 -4.42 -2.57
C MET A 196 -1.01 -3.81 -1.40
N PRO A 197 -0.29 -4.61 -0.60
CA PRO A 197 0.36 -4.09 0.59
C PRO A 197 1.25 -2.92 0.18
N THR A 198 1.00 -1.77 0.80
CA THR A 198 1.82 -0.57 0.66
C THR A 198 3.27 -0.92 0.99
N ASP A 199 4.21 -0.11 0.51
CA ASP A 199 5.62 -0.26 0.87
C ASP A 199 5.82 -0.34 2.41
N ALA A 200 4.97 0.34 3.19
CA ALA A 200 4.99 0.28 4.65
C ALA A 200 4.42 -1.04 5.20
N GLU A 201 3.31 -1.53 4.66
CA GLU A 201 2.73 -2.84 5.04
C GLU A 201 3.65 -4.01 4.68
N ILE A 202 4.44 -3.89 3.62
CA ILE A 202 5.48 -4.88 3.27
C ILE A 202 6.59 -4.88 4.31
N VAL A 203 7.04 -3.70 4.74
CA VAL A 203 8.04 -3.58 5.81
C VAL A 203 7.49 -4.14 7.12
N GLU A 204 6.22 -3.88 7.44
CA GLU A 204 5.56 -4.45 8.62
C GLU A 204 5.46 -5.98 8.53
N ALA A 205 5.00 -6.53 7.39
CA ALA A 205 4.90 -7.97 7.17
C ALA A 205 6.27 -8.66 7.27
N ALA A 206 7.33 -8.03 6.73
CA ALA A 206 8.69 -8.50 6.90
C ALA A 206 9.12 -8.50 8.38
N LEU A 207 8.85 -7.43 9.13
CA LEU A 207 9.15 -7.37 10.56
C LEU A 207 8.40 -8.42 11.37
N LYS A 208 7.11 -8.64 11.10
CA LYS A 208 6.31 -9.68 11.77
C LYS A 208 6.89 -11.07 11.52
N GLU A 209 7.31 -11.35 10.28
CA GLU A 209 7.96 -12.61 9.93
C GLU A 209 9.33 -12.77 10.61
N LEU A 210 10.12 -11.70 10.76
CA LEU A 210 11.36 -11.76 11.54
C LEU A 210 11.11 -11.99 13.03
N ILE A 211 10.08 -11.38 13.61
CA ILE A 211 9.68 -11.66 15.00
C ILE A 211 9.28 -13.13 15.15
N ARG A 212 8.53 -13.68 14.18
CA ARG A 212 8.17 -15.11 14.15
C ARG A 212 9.41 -16.02 14.15
N GLN A 213 10.49 -15.61 13.47
CA GLN A 213 11.78 -16.31 13.38
C GLN A 213 12.71 -16.09 14.60
N GLY A 214 12.28 -15.38 15.65
CA GLY A 214 13.05 -15.24 16.88
C GLY A 214 13.74 -13.88 17.08
N TYR A 215 13.58 -12.93 16.16
CA TYR A 215 14.26 -11.62 16.25
C TYR A 215 13.44 -10.60 17.07
N TYR A 216 13.36 -10.81 18.39
CA TYR A 216 12.48 -10.04 19.27
C TYR A 216 13.02 -8.68 19.71
N SER A 217 14.35 -8.54 19.86
CA SER A 217 14.92 -7.33 20.45
C SER A 217 15.48 -6.36 19.42
N HIS A 218 16.22 -6.89 18.45
CA HIS A 218 16.92 -6.10 17.45
C HIS A 218 16.85 -6.78 16.09
N VAL A 219 16.80 -5.98 15.04
CA VAL A 219 16.85 -6.45 13.65
C VAL A 219 17.81 -5.60 12.83
N ALA A 220 18.55 -6.23 11.92
CA ALA A 220 19.34 -5.51 10.93
C ALA A 220 18.43 -5.02 9.78
N LEU A 221 18.53 -3.76 9.37
CA LEU A 221 17.68 -3.24 8.28
C LEU A 221 17.89 -3.98 6.97
N VAL A 222 19.11 -4.47 6.71
CA VAL A 222 19.40 -5.30 5.54
C VAL A 222 18.60 -6.62 5.58
N HIS A 223 18.35 -7.17 6.77
CA HIS A 223 17.58 -8.40 6.94
C HIS A 223 16.09 -8.14 6.68
N VAL A 224 15.56 -7.03 7.19
CA VAL A 224 14.19 -6.57 6.89
C VAL A 224 13.98 -6.42 5.38
N ILE A 225 14.92 -5.78 4.69
CA ILE A 225 14.85 -5.59 3.23
C ILE A 225 14.91 -6.92 2.49
N MET A 226 15.79 -7.84 2.87
CA MET A 226 15.86 -9.16 2.22
C MET A 226 14.62 -10.00 2.46
N GLU A 227 14.01 -9.93 3.65
CA GLU A 227 12.75 -10.61 3.94
C GLU A 227 11.59 -10.00 3.14
N ALA A 228 11.50 -8.67 3.06
CA ALA A 228 10.57 -7.99 2.17
C ALA A 228 10.76 -8.43 0.70
N ARG A 229 12.00 -8.45 0.20
CA ARG A 229 12.33 -8.89 -1.18
C ARG A 229 11.91 -10.33 -1.43
N ARG A 230 12.05 -11.20 -0.42
CA ARG A 230 11.62 -12.60 -0.50
C ARG A 230 10.10 -12.73 -0.58
N GLN A 231 9.35 -11.89 0.13
CA GLN A 231 7.89 -11.93 0.16
C GLN A 231 7.26 -11.39 -1.13
N VAL A 232 7.75 -10.26 -1.65
CA VAL A 232 7.10 -9.57 -2.80
C VAL A 232 7.88 -9.61 -4.11
N GLY A 233 9.15 -10.03 -4.08
CA GLY A 233 10.04 -10.04 -5.23
C GLY A 233 10.71 -8.69 -5.54
N ASP A 234 11.77 -8.72 -6.36
CA ASP A 234 12.61 -7.54 -6.64
C ASP A 234 11.95 -6.45 -7.49
N SER A 235 10.94 -6.83 -8.27
CA SER A 235 10.21 -5.95 -9.18
C SER A 235 9.02 -5.25 -8.52
N TRP A 236 8.72 -5.55 -7.25
CA TRP A 236 7.59 -4.96 -6.57
C TRP A 236 7.73 -3.44 -6.42
N GLY A 237 6.72 -2.69 -6.85
CA GLY A 237 6.70 -1.23 -6.79
C GLY A 237 7.63 -0.52 -7.78
N ARG A 238 8.18 -1.23 -8.77
CA ARG A 238 8.95 -0.59 -9.86
C ARG A 238 8.00 -0.04 -10.93
N GLU A 239 8.02 1.28 -11.12
CA GLU A 239 7.35 1.94 -12.25
C GLU A 239 8.20 1.83 -13.53
N ARG A 240 9.53 1.79 -13.41
CA ARG A 240 10.49 1.59 -14.51
C ARG A 240 11.57 0.57 -14.15
N THR A 241 12.19 -0.01 -15.17
CA THR A 241 13.25 -1.03 -15.02
C THR A 241 14.44 -0.57 -14.17
N ASN A 242 14.73 0.75 -14.15
CA ASN A 242 15.86 1.35 -13.44
C ASN A 242 15.49 1.93 -12.07
N ASP A 243 14.23 1.88 -11.66
CA ASP A 243 13.81 2.45 -10.38
C ASP A 243 14.16 1.50 -9.24
N ILE A 244 14.72 2.06 -8.16
CA ILE A 244 14.92 1.35 -6.90
C ILE A 244 13.67 1.62 -6.05
N PRO A 245 12.87 0.59 -5.72
CA PRO A 245 11.70 0.75 -4.87
C PRO A 245 12.08 1.33 -3.50
N ARG A 246 11.24 2.20 -2.92
CA ARG A 246 11.56 2.93 -1.68
C ARG A 246 11.80 1.99 -0.50
N TRP A 247 11.08 0.88 -0.43
CA TRP A 247 11.24 -0.18 0.56
C TRP A 247 12.57 -0.95 0.45
N GLN A 248 13.36 -0.74 -0.62
CA GLN A 248 14.72 -1.25 -0.74
C GLN A 248 15.78 -0.24 -0.25
N ASP A 249 15.43 1.03 0.02
CA ASP A 249 16.35 2.01 0.62
C ASP A 249 16.39 1.88 2.16
N PRO A 250 17.54 1.51 2.76
CA PRO A 250 17.68 1.39 4.21
C PRO A 250 17.39 2.68 4.98
N LYS A 251 17.56 3.86 4.37
CA LYS A 251 17.21 5.13 5.03
C LYS A 251 15.70 5.27 5.16
N TRP A 252 14.97 4.95 4.10
CA TRP A 252 13.51 5.01 4.06
C TRP A 252 12.90 3.96 4.98
N VAL A 253 13.34 2.70 4.91
CA VAL A 253 12.87 1.63 5.81
C VAL A 253 13.10 2.04 7.27
N GLY A 254 14.30 2.56 7.58
CA GLY A 254 14.61 3.05 8.91
C GLY A 254 13.70 4.21 9.37
N GLN A 255 13.22 5.06 8.46
CA GLN A 255 12.27 6.13 8.77
C GLN A 255 10.86 5.57 9.02
N ILE A 256 10.40 4.63 8.20
CA ILE A 256 9.07 4.01 8.32
C ILE A 256 8.92 3.27 9.64
N VAL A 257 9.87 2.40 9.98
CA VAL A 257 9.80 1.62 11.24
C VAL A 257 9.75 2.51 12.49
N ARG A 258 10.35 3.72 12.44
CA ARG A 258 10.23 4.70 13.54
C ARG A 258 8.90 5.44 13.51
N ASN A 259 8.48 5.91 12.34
CA ASN A 259 7.26 6.69 12.19
C ASN A 259 6.00 5.90 12.60
N TYR A 260 5.99 4.59 12.37
CA TYR A 260 4.88 3.72 12.72
C TYR A 260 5.03 3.08 14.12
N GLY A 261 6.06 3.45 14.88
CA GLY A 261 6.25 2.94 16.25
C GLY A 261 6.65 1.47 16.31
N TYR A 262 7.26 0.91 15.26
CA TYR A 262 7.76 -0.48 15.25
C TYR A 262 9.15 -0.60 15.89
N ALA A 263 9.88 0.51 15.96
CA ALA A 263 11.25 0.55 16.46
C ALA A 263 11.57 1.85 17.20
N GLU A 264 12.45 1.74 18.18
CA GLU A 264 12.96 2.87 18.94
C GLU A 264 13.89 3.77 18.09
N PRO A 265 14.07 5.05 18.45
CA PRO A 265 14.98 5.96 17.74
C PRO A 265 16.45 5.50 17.74
N ALA A 266 16.84 4.68 18.72
CA ALA A 266 18.21 4.19 18.89
C ALA A 266 18.58 3.19 17.79
N SER A 267 19.83 3.29 17.30
CA SER A 267 20.37 2.32 16.34
C SER A 267 21.84 2.03 16.60
N LEU A 268 22.24 0.79 16.35
CA LEU A 268 23.60 0.29 16.46
C LEU A 268 24.17 0.11 15.05
N ARG A 269 25.51 0.14 14.96
CA ARG A 269 26.22 -0.07 13.69
C ARG A 269 27.33 -1.13 13.82
N PRO A 270 26.98 -2.39 14.16
CA PRO A 270 27.95 -3.46 14.22
C PRO A 270 28.61 -3.69 12.86
N ARG A 271 29.83 -4.22 12.88
CA ARG A 271 30.52 -4.69 11.67
C ARG A 271 30.25 -6.16 11.43
N LEU A 272 29.88 -6.48 10.19
CA LEU A 272 29.76 -7.83 9.65
C LEU A 272 30.49 -7.85 8.30
N TRP A 273 31.38 -8.82 8.07
CA TRP A 273 32.16 -8.94 6.82
C TRP A 273 32.87 -7.64 6.39
N GLU A 274 33.52 -6.95 7.34
CA GLU A 274 34.19 -5.65 7.14
C GLU A 274 33.26 -4.47 6.74
N ARG A 275 31.95 -4.66 6.64
CA ARG A 275 30.94 -3.61 6.41
C ARG A 275 30.15 -3.31 7.68
N GLN A 276 29.70 -2.06 7.83
CA GLN A 276 28.81 -1.67 8.93
C GLN A 276 27.35 -1.79 8.50
N TYR A 277 26.54 -2.44 9.34
CA TYR A 277 25.11 -2.58 9.12
C TYR A 277 24.33 -1.84 10.17
N ARG A 278 23.23 -1.21 9.78
CA ARG A 278 22.34 -0.55 10.74
C ARG A 278 21.44 -1.58 11.38
N VAL A 279 21.54 -1.70 12.70
CA VAL A 279 20.67 -2.52 13.54
C VAL A 279 19.79 -1.59 14.35
N ILE A 280 18.49 -1.84 14.34
CA ILE A 280 17.49 -1.08 15.10
C ILE A 280 16.99 -1.92 16.26
N LYS A 281 16.59 -1.26 17.36
CA LYS A 281 15.89 -1.89 18.48
C LYS A 281 14.38 -1.84 18.22
N LEU A 282 13.71 -2.97 18.30
CA LEU A 282 12.25 -3.05 18.13
C LEU A 282 11.54 -2.44 19.34
N ASP A 283 10.38 -1.84 19.10
CA ASP A 283 9.52 -1.35 20.18
C ASP A 283 8.91 -2.54 20.94
N PRO A 284 9.05 -2.63 22.28
CA PRO A 284 8.52 -3.76 23.05
C PRO A 284 7.01 -3.98 22.84
N SER A 285 6.22 -2.91 22.78
CA SER A 285 4.76 -2.99 22.58
C SER A 285 4.40 -3.53 21.19
N PHE A 286 5.20 -3.21 20.17
CA PHE A 286 5.04 -3.81 18.85
C PHE A 286 5.29 -5.31 18.89
N VAL A 287 6.38 -5.74 19.54
CA VAL A 287 6.77 -7.15 19.65
C VAL A 287 5.73 -7.95 20.43
N GLU A 288 5.27 -7.44 21.58
CA GLU A 288 4.22 -8.06 22.39
C GLU A 288 2.94 -8.31 21.60
N ARG A 289 2.50 -7.30 20.83
CA ARG A 289 1.32 -7.43 19.97
C ARG A 289 1.49 -8.52 18.93
N VAL A 290 2.63 -8.57 18.24
CA VAL A 290 2.89 -9.56 17.19
C VAL A 290 3.01 -10.97 17.78
N VAL A 291 3.69 -11.14 18.90
CA VAL A 291 3.79 -12.44 19.60
C VAL A 291 2.41 -12.92 20.03
N LYS A 292 1.57 -12.02 20.56
CA LYS A 292 0.19 -12.35 20.91
C LYS A 292 -0.61 -12.80 19.68
N GLU A 293 -0.53 -12.07 18.56
CA GLU A 293 -1.18 -12.45 17.30
C GLU A 293 -0.76 -13.86 16.82
N LEU A 294 0.52 -14.20 16.95
CA LEU A 294 1.04 -15.53 16.59
C LEU A 294 0.49 -16.63 17.50
N LEU A 295 0.51 -16.41 18.82
CA LEU A 295 0.00 -17.37 19.81
C LEU A 295 -1.51 -17.59 19.64
N ASP A 296 -2.28 -16.52 19.42
CA ASP A 296 -3.73 -16.58 19.15
C ASP A 296 -4.03 -17.36 17.86
N SER A 297 -3.09 -17.35 16.91
CA SER A 297 -3.17 -18.11 15.65
C SER A 297 -2.62 -19.54 15.75
N GLY A 298 -2.20 -19.99 16.95
CA GLY A 298 -1.63 -21.32 17.18
C GLY A 298 -0.20 -21.51 16.66
N VAL A 299 0.50 -20.42 16.32
CA VAL A 299 1.88 -20.45 15.83
C VAL A 299 2.83 -20.25 17.01
N GLN A 300 3.72 -21.23 17.24
CA GLN A 300 4.74 -21.12 18.27
C GLN A 300 5.91 -20.24 17.80
N PRO A 301 6.32 -19.21 18.57
CA PRO A 301 7.48 -18.39 18.25
C PRO A 301 8.79 -19.18 18.34
N GLU A 302 9.77 -18.87 17.49
CA GLU A 302 11.10 -19.48 17.53
C GLU A 302 11.97 -18.96 18.70
N PRO A 303 13.03 -19.67 19.12
CA PRO A 303 13.95 -19.17 20.14
C PRO A 303 14.60 -17.83 19.76
N HIS A 304 14.98 -17.04 20.77
CA HIS A 304 15.59 -15.71 20.56
C HIS A 304 16.86 -15.79 19.69
N ARG A 305 16.95 -14.90 18.71
CA ARG A 305 18.12 -14.75 17.83
C ARG A 305 18.72 -13.35 17.91
N GLN A 306 20.05 -13.28 17.85
CA GLN A 306 20.77 -12.02 17.70
C GLN A 306 20.64 -11.45 16.27
N PRO A 307 20.66 -10.11 16.08
CA PRO A 307 20.27 -9.43 14.83
C PRO A 307 21.10 -9.76 13.57
N LEU A 308 22.28 -10.36 13.72
CA LEU A 308 23.17 -10.77 12.63
C LEU A 308 23.17 -12.30 12.41
N ALA A 309 22.34 -13.05 13.13
CA ALA A 309 22.30 -14.52 13.09
C ALA A 309 21.96 -15.05 11.70
N PHE A 310 21.11 -14.32 10.95
CA PHE A 310 20.69 -14.69 9.59
C PHE A 310 21.86 -14.90 8.62
N CYS A 311 23.02 -14.29 8.90
CA CYS A 311 24.23 -14.45 8.08
C CYS A 311 25.38 -15.15 8.83
N LEU A 312 25.43 -15.07 10.15
CA LEU A 312 26.49 -15.72 10.94
C LEU A 312 26.25 -17.22 11.10
N GLU A 313 24.99 -17.66 11.18
CA GLU A 313 24.63 -19.05 11.51
C GLU A 313 24.28 -19.87 10.27
N THR A 314 23.77 -19.21 9.23
CA THR A 314 23.31 -19.88 8.02
C THR A 314 24.43 -19.96 6.98
N ALA A 315 24.71 -21.16 6.47
CA ALA A 315 25.59 -21.34 5.31
C ALA A 315 24.98 -20.64 4.07
N CYS A 316 25.81 -20.08 3.19
CA CYS A 316 25.29 -19.37 2.00
C CYS A 316 24.48 -20.29 1.08
N GLU A 317 24.85 -21.56 0.99
CA GLU A 317 24.19 -22.57 0.15
C GLU A 317 22.76 -22.88 0.61
N GLU A 318 22.50 -22.74 1.91
CA GLU A 318 21.20 -23.01 2.55
C GLU A 318 20.43 -21.72 2.87
N CYS A 319 20.96 -20.56 2.47
CA CYS A 319 20.38 -19.27 2.84
C CYS A 319 19.11 -18.98 2.02
N PRO A 320 17.96 -18.67 2.67
CA PRO A 320 16.72 -18.35 1.95
C PRO A 320 16.83 -17.07 1.11
N TYR A 321 17.85 -16.25 1.35
CA TYR A 321 18.13 -15.00 0.64
C TYR A 321 19.22 -15.14 -0.42
N LEU A 322 19.70 -16.36 -0.75
CA LEU A 322 20.87 -16.56 -1.63
C LEU A 322 20.79 -15.78 -2.95
N ASN A 323 19.62 -15.76 -3.59
CA ASN A 323 19.42 -15.06 -4.87
C ASN A 323 19.23 -13.54 -4.73
N LEU A 324 19.14 -13.03 -3.50
CA LEU A 324 18.86 -11.63 -3.16
C LEU A 324 20.03 -10.99 -2.38
N CYS A 325 21.04 -11.77 -2.01
CA CYS A 325 22.05 -11.40 -1.03
C CYS A 325 23.32 -10.87 -1.67
N ASP A 326 23.62 -9.59 -1.42
CA ASP A 326 24.86 -8.95 -1.87
C ASP A 326 26.06 -9.25 -0.95
N MET A 327 25.84 -9.93 0.19
CA MET A 327 26.86 -10.19 1.22
C MET A 327 27.67 -11.47 0.97
N LYS A 328 27.24 -12.32 0.03
CA LYS A 328 27.88 -13.62 -0.23
C LYS A 328 29.37 -13.46 -0.54
N GLN A 329 29.71 -12.57 -1.47
CA GLN A 329 31.09 -12.34 -1.88
C GLN A 329 31.96 -11.82 -0.73
N ASP A 330 31.41 -10.93 0.10
CA ASP A 330 32.14 -10.39 1.26
C ASP A 330 32.36 -11.47 2.31
N LYS A 331 31.35 -12.29 2.61
CA LYS A 331 31.45 -13.43 3.53
C LYS A 331 32.48 -14.44 3.05
N GLU A 332 32.45 -14.82 1.77
CA GLU A 332 33.41 -15.77 1.18
C GLU A 332 34.85 -15.26 1.25
N LYS A 333 35.08 -14.00 0.85
CA LYS A 333 36.41 -13.36 0.96
C LYS A 333 36.88 -13.30 2.41
N TRP A 334 35.99 -12.96 3.33
CA TRP A 334 36.31 -12.88 4.75
C TRP A 334 36.68 -14.25 5.32
N VAL A 335 35.91 -15.29 4.99
CA VAL A 335 36.18 -16.67 5.43
C VAL A 335 37.48 -17.20 4.83
N GLN A 336 37.79 -16.88 3.57
CA GLN A 336 39.08 -17.22 2.96
C GLN A 336 40.25 -16.52 3.65
N LYS A 337 40.08 -15.26 4.04
CA LYS A 337 41.13 -14.45 4.68
C LYS A 337 41.40 -14.82 6.14
N TYR A 338 40.36 -15.11 6.92
CA TYR A 338 40.46 -15.29 8.37
C TYR A 338 40.15 -16.71 8.88
N GLY A 339 39.58 -17.58 8.03
CA GLY A 339 39.26 -18.96 8.35
C GLY A 339 38.00 -19.15 9.21
N LYS A 340 37.53 -20.41 9.30
CA LYS A 340 36.31 -20.78 10.04
C LYS A 340 36.41 -20.56 11.56
N ALA A 341 37.59 -20.72 12.15
CA ALA A 341 37.78 -20.50 13.59
C ALA A 341 37.51 -19.04 13.99
N LYS A 342 37.88 -18.07 13.13
CA LYS A 342 37.58 -16.65 13.38
C LYS A 342 36.09 -16.34 13.22
N MET A 343 35.39 -17.05 12.33
CA MET A 343 33.93 -16.94 12.17
C MET A 343 33.21 -17.37 13.45
N GLU A 344 33.60 -18.49 14.03
CA GLU A 344 33.00 -19.02 15.27
C GLU A 344 33.26 -18.07 16.46
N TYR A 345 34.48 -17.53 16.55
CA TYR A 345 34.79 -16.49 17.53
C TYR A 345 33.91 -15.24 17.34
N LEU A 346 33.75 -14.77 16.09
CA LEU A 346 32.92 -13.61 15.78
C LEU A 346 31.45 -13.87 16.13
N LYS A 347 30.94 -15.08 15.89
CA LYS A 347 29.58 -15.50 16.26
C LYS A 347 29.37 -15.35 17.77
N LYS A 348 30.21 -15.98 18.58
CA LYS A 348 30.14 -15.90 20.06
C LYS A 348 30.27 -14.47 20.56
N GLN A 349 31.23 -13.71 20.02
CA GLN A 349 31.44 -12.32 20.39
C GLN A 349 30.19 -11.46 20.14
N ARG A 350 29.51 -11.64 19.00
CA ARG A 350 28.28 -10.89 18.68
C ARG A 350 27.11 -11.34 19.54
N GLU A 351 27.01 -12.62 19.82
CA GLU A 351 25.98 -13.17 20.71
C GLU A 351 26.09 -12.56 22.11
N GLU A 352 27.29 -12.53 22.71
CA GLU A 352 27.54 -11.88 24.01
C GLU A 352 27.24 -10.38 23.98
N GLU A 353 27.71 -9.67 22.96
CA GLU A 353 27.46 -8.23 22.78
C GLU A 353 25.96 -7.91 22.74
N PHE A 354 25.19 -8.62 21.92
CA PHE A 354 23.76 -8.38 21.81
C PHE A 354 22.97 -8.89 23.01
N ARG A 355 23.42 -9.96 23.68
CA ARG A 355 22.82 -10.42 24.93
C ARG A 355 22.93 -9.36 26.02
N SER A 356 24.05 -8.66 26.10
CA SER A 356 24.26 -7.56 27.06
C SER A 356 23.36 -6.34 26.82
N LEU A 357 22.80 -6.21 25.60
CA LEU A 357 21.93 -5.11 25.19
C LEU A 357 20.44 -5.42 25.38
N ILE A 358 20.10 -6.67 25.70
CA ILE A 358 18.72 -7.09 25.99
C ILE A 358 18.49 -6.82 27.49
N GLY A 359 17.59 -5.89 27.79
CA GLY A 359 17.12 -5.67 29.17
C GLY A 359 16.35 -6.88 29.71
N PRO A 360 16.15 -6.98 31.04
CA PRO A 360 15.47 -8.10 31.68
C PRO A 360 14.03 -8.36 31.18
N ASP A 361 13.39 -7.36 30.56
CA ASP A 361 11.99 -7.40 30.16
C ASP A 361 11.67 -8.33 28.97
N LEU A 362 12.66 -8.70 28.15
CA LEU A 362 12.48 -9.61 27.01
C LEU A 362 12.71 -11.09 27.35
N VAL A 363 13.28 -11.37 28.52
CA VAL A 363 13.56 -12.74 29.01
C VAL A 363 12.26 -13.47 29.37
N PHE A 364 11.17 -12.75 29.65
CA PHE A 364 9.88 -13.33 30.03
C PHE A 364 9.07 -13.95 28.87
N PHE A 365 9.37 -13.61 27.62
CA PHE A 365 8.57 -14.05 26.45
C PHE A 365 9.07 -15.32 25.78
N VAL A 366 10.33 -15.67 26.02
CA VAL A 366 11.00 -16.81 25.40
C VAL A 366 11.47 -17.66 26.56
N GLY A 367 10.67 -18.67 26.94
CA GLY A 367 11.01 -19.57 28.03
C GLY A 367 12.48 -20.03 27.91
N GLU A 368 13.18 -20.09 29.04
CA GLU A 368 14.51 -20.69 29.05
C GLU A 368 14.42 -22.07 28.39
N PRO A 369 15.37 -22.45 27.52
CA PRO A 369 15.42 -23.82 27.05
C PRO A 369 15.62 -24.71 28.27
N ASP A 370 14.60 -25.49 28.62
CA ASP A 370 14.68 -26.50 29.68
C ASP A 370 15.89 -27.41 29.40
N GLU A 371 16.97 -27.24 30.17
CA GLU A 371 18.13 -28.14 30.15
C GLU A 371 17.83 -29.52 30.77
N GLU A 372 16.58 -29.83 31.15
CA GLU A 372 16.22 -31.05 31.87
C GLU A 372 15.18 -31.93 31.15
N GLN A 373 15.43 -32.38 29.91
CA GLN A 373 14.77 -33.60 29.38
C GLN A 373 15.67 -34.48 28.53
N ASN A 374 16.97 -34.60 28.86
CA ASN A 374 17.86 -35.54 28.18
C ASN A 374 18.67 -36.44 29.13
N THR A 375 18.01 -36.99 30.15
CA THR A 375 18.53 -38.11 30.96
C THR A 375 17.40 -39.00 31.52
N ALA A 376 16.56 -39.55 30.65
CA ALA A 376 15.74 -40.72 31.01
C ALA A 376 15.46 -41.59 29.77
N GLY A 377 16.49 -42.30 29.32
CA GLY A 377 16.35 -43.15 28.14
C GLY A 377 17.57 -43.93 27.73
N LYS A 378 18.42 -44.38 28.68
CA LYS A 378 19.35 -45.51 28.47
C LYS A 378 19.64 -46.23 29.79
N ALA A 379 19.48 -47.55 29.72
CA ALA A 379 19.72 -48.61 30.72
C ALA A 379 18.59 -48.86 31.71
#